data_AF-B7B8X6-F1
#
_entry.id   AF-B7B8X6-F1
#
_cell.length_a   1.000
_cell.length_b   1.000
_cell.length_c   1.000
_cell.angle_alpha   90.00
_cell.angle_beta   90.00
_cell.angle_gamma   90.00
#
_symmetry.space_group_name_H-M   'P 1'
#
loop_
_entity.id
_entity.type
_entity.pdbx_description
1 polymer ?
#
loop_
_entity_poly.entity_id
_entity_poly.type
_entity_poly.pdbx_seq_one_letter_code
_entity_poly.pdbx_strand_id
1 'polypeptide(L)'
;MIIILHNYIHRFSNVVLENQHIYYPERNKELINSFLEFDSGLFLDLISHYGHYGVPVFVFLSGYGLVIKYEKKEVPLKFREFMKRHAGKLWLLLLPLLIPHFLILGIKDPSYFQEHWFDLALMTGFAGNLHPEPYIFHGPWWFFSLIVQLYIIYYAFVYHRNIRPLVLLTVACIMVQATAIGIIRNTDLLEYFRFNFIGSVLPFALGTHSCTETLFPDGKYGGSCLYSFYCMLL
;
A
#
# COMPACT_ATOMS: atom_id res chain seq x y z
N MET A 1 -2.81 3.97 11.17
CA MET A 1 -2.80 5.33 11.75
C MET A 1 -1.70 6.18 11.12
N ILE A 2 -0.46 5.69 11.04
CA ILE A 2 0.68 6.41 10.44
C ILE A 2 0.42 6.86 8.99
N ILE A 3 -0.13 6.00 8.12
CA ILE A 3 -0.42 6.35 6.70
C ILE A 3 -1.42 7.51 6.58
N ILE A 4 -2.47 7.52 7.40
CA ILE A 4 -3.50 8.56 7.38
C ILE A 4 -2.93 9.86 7.94
N LEU A 5 -2.19 9.77 9.04
CA LEU A 5 -1.56 10.91 9.69
C LEU A 5 -0.50 11.55 8.80
N HIS A 6 0.28 10.74 8.10
CA HIS A 6 1.24 11.14 7.08
C HIS A 6 0.60 11.93 5.92
N ASN A 7 -0.46 11.37 5.31
CA ASN A 7 -1.21 12.06 4.25
C ASN A 7 -1.87 13.36 4.72
N TYR A 8 -2.23 13.44 6.01
CA TYR A 8 -2.74 14.67 6.60
C TYR A 8 -1.63 15.68 6.86
N ILE A 9 -0.47 15.23 7.36
CA ILE A 9 0.66 16.08 7.71
C ILE A 9 1.26 16.76 6.47
N HIS A 10 1.24 16.11 5.31
CA HIS A 10 1.61 16.72 4.02
C HIS A 10 0.81 17.96 3.62
N ARG A 11 -0.31 18.24 4.29
CA ARG A 11 -1.07 19.48 4.07
C ARG A 11 -0.56 20.66 4.89
N PHE A 12 0.38 20.45 5.82
CA PHE A 12 1.06 21.54 6.51
C PHE A 12 2.22 22.06 5.64
N SER A 13 2.39 23.39 5.60
CA SER A 13 3.39 24.05 4.75
C SER A 13 4.84 23.94 5.27
N ASN A 14 5.02 23.56 6.53
CA ASN A 14 6.30 23.60 7.24
C ASN A 14 6.67 22.22 7.79
N VAL A 15 6.70 21.21 6.93
CA VAL A 15 7.16 19.86 7.29
C VAL A 15 8.12 19.33 6.25
N VAL A 16 9.11 18.56 6.70
CA VAL A 16 10.09 17.94 5.80
C VAL A 16 9.39 16.89 4.94
N LEU A 17 9.31 17.17 3.64
CA LEU A 17 8.67 16.29 2.67
C LEU A 17 9.47 15.00 2.48
N GLU A 18 8.78 13.95 2.05
CA GLU A 18 9.32 12.62 1.80
C GLU A 18 9.94 12.46 0.41
N ASN A 19 10.74 11.40 0.22
CA ASN A 19 11.27 10.98 -1.08
C ASN A 19 10.43 9.89 -1.76
N GLN A 20 9.09 9.95 -1.67
CA GLN A 20 8.19 8.87 -2.12
C GLN A 20 8.05 8.76 -3.65
N HIS A 21 8.07 9.88 -4.37
CA HIS A 21 7.80 9.93 -5.82
C HIS A 21 9.04 10.28 -6.63
N ILE A 22 9.83 11.22 -6.14
CA ILE A 22 11.09 11.66 -6.74
C ILE A 22 12.08 11.85 -5.60
N TYR A 23 13.27 11.29 -5.78
CA TYR A 23 14.36 11.42 -4.82
C TYR A 23 15.03 12.79 -4.94
N TYR A 24 15.02 13.53 -3.84
CA TYR A 24 15.75 14.78 -3.66
C TYR A 24 16.68 14.64 -2.45
N PRO A 25 18.01 14.73 -2.63
CA PRO A 25 18.98 14.71 -1.54
C PRO A 25 18.73 15.78 -0.47
N GLU A 26 18.15 16.91 -0.88
CA GLU A 26 17.82 18.07 -0.05
C GLU A 26 16.85 17.70 1.07
N ARG A 27 15.83 16.87 0.77
CA ARG A 27 14.84 16.40 1.76
C ARG A 27 15.48 15.58 2.89
N ASN A 28 16.54 14.83 2.58
CA ASN A 28 17.29 14.09 3.59
C ASN A 28 18.15 15.03 4.45
N LYS A 29 18.74 16.07 3.86
CA LYS A 29 19.50 17.09 4.60
C LYS A 29 18.59 17.89 5.53
N GLU A 30 17.40 18.27 5.07
CA GLU A 30 16.38 18.94 5.87
C GLU A 30 15.97 18.11 7.09
N LEU A 31 15.77 16.80 6.91
CA LEU A 31 15.46 15.90 8.01
C LEU A 31 16.61 15.78 9.02
N ILE A 32 17.85 15.67 8.53
CA ILE A 32 19.04 15.60 9.38
C ILE A 32 19.19 16.90 10.18
N ASN A 33 18.97 18.05 9.55
CA ASN A 33 19.03 19.35 10.23
C ASN A 33 17.94 19.48 11.29
N SER A 34 16.68 19.12 10.98
CA SER A 34 15.57 19.10 11.96
C SER A 34 15.90 18.21 13.18
N PHE A 35 16.55 17.06 12.94
CA PHE A 35 16.99 16.15 13.99
C PHE A 35 18.13 16.73 14.85
N LEU A 36 19.13 17.36 14.23
CA LEU A 36 20.28 17.96 14.91
C LEU A 36 19.89 19.21 15.71
N GLU A 37 18.92 19.98 15.21
CA GLU A 37 18.44 21.21 15.84
C GLU A 37 17.35 20.95 16.90
N PHE A 38 16.91 19.69 17.07
CA PHE A 38 15.81 19.31 17.98
C PHE A 38 14.59 20.22 17.78
N ASP A 39 14.21 20.43 16.50
CA ASP A 39 13.08 21.29 16.20
C ASP A 39 11.82 20.76 16.90
N SER A 40 11.02 21.69 17.44
CA SER A 40 9.68 21.43 17.97
C SER A 40 8.77 20.68 16.97
N GLY A 41 9.06 20.78 15.67
CA GLY A 41 8.40 20.06 14.58
C GLY A 41 8.92 18.65 14.29
N LEU A 42 10.00 18.19 14.93
CA LEU A 42 10.72 16.95 14.57
C LEU A 42 9.82 15.71 14.50
N PHE A 43 8.85 15.59 15.42
CA PHE A 43 7.91 14.46 15.39
C PHE A 43 7.02 14.47 14.14
N LEU A 44 6.59 15.66 13.70
CA LEU A 44 5.79 15.83 12.48
C LEU A 44 6.65 15.60 11.23
N ASP A 45 7.90 16.05 11.23
CA ASP A 45 8.86 15.80 10.15
C ASP A 45 9.15 14.32 9.98
N LEU A 46 9.32 13.57 11.08
CA LEU A 46 9.51 12.12 11.01
C LEU A 46 8.29 11.40 10.44
N ILE A 47 7.06 11.81 10.80
CA ILE A 47 5.85 11.19 10.24
C ILE A 47 5.62 11.62 8.79
N SER A 48 5.93 12.87 8.44
CA SER A 48 5.87 13.36 7.06
C SER A 48 6.88 12.62 6.19
N HIS A 49 8.12 12.45 6.65
CA HIS A 49 9.16 11.85 5.84
C HIS A 49 9.07 10.32 5.75
N TYR A 50 8.71 9.62 6.84
CA TYR A 50 8.69 8.14 6.88
C TYR A 50 7.29 7.52 6.77
N GLY A 51 6.23 8.32 6.79
CA GLY A 51 4.88 7.78 6.94
C GLY A 51 4.39 6.92 5.77
N HIS A 52 4.94 7.12 4.56
CA HIS A 52 4.67 6.27 3.40
C HIS A 52 5.10 4.81 3.61
N TYR A 53 6.12 4.54 4.45
CA TYR A 53 6.53 3.16 4.80
C TYR A 53 5.45 2.39 5.57
N GLY A 54 4.42 3.06 6.08
CA GLY A 54 3.27 2.39 6.66
C GLY A 54 2.57 1.45 5.68
N VAL A 55 2.55 1.77 4.38
CA VAL A 55 1.93 0.94 3.33
C VAL A 55 2.64 -0.42 3.22
N PRO A 56 3.94 -0.51 2.92
CA PRO A 56 4.62 -1.80 2.81
C PRO A 56 4.58 -2.62 4.10
N VAL A 57 4.68 -1.98 5.27
CA VAL A 57 4.51 -2.65 6.57
C VAL A 57 3.10 -3.25 6.72
N PHE A 58 2.06 -2.50 6.36
CA PHE A 58 0.69 -3.02 6.38
C PHE A 58 0.52 -4.19 5.43
N VAL A 59 1.09 -4.11 4.22
CA VAL A 59 1.02 -5.18 3.21
C VAL A 59 1.72 -6.44 3.71
N PHE A 60 2.89 -6.31 4.33
CA PHE A 60 3.59 -7.41 4.98
C PHE A 60 2.73 -8.07 6.07
N LEU A 61 2.20 -7.26 7.01
CA LEU A 61 1.36 -7.76 8.09
C LEU A 61 0.06 -8.40 7.57
N SER A 62 -0.47 -7.91 6.44
CA SER A 62 -1.64 -8.49 5.79
C SER A 62 -1.36 -9.89 5.27
N GLY A 63 -0.23 -10.10 4.58
CA GLY A 63 0.18 -11.44 4.13
C GLY A 63 0.38 -12.40 5.30
N TYR A 64 1.12 -11.95 6.33
CA TYR A 64 1.35 -12.71 7.55
C TYR A 64 0.04 -13.12 8.26
N GLY A 65 -0.86 -12.15 8.45
CA GLY A 65 -2.13 -12.37 9.14
C GLY A 65 -3.10 -13.29 8.38
N LEU A 66 -3.07 -13.29 7.04
CA LEU A 66 -3.88 -14.19 6.22
C LEU A 66 -3.46 -15.65 6.39
N VAL A 67 -2.16 -15.94 6.36
CA VAL A 67 -1.62 -17.29 6.55
C VAL A 67 -1.97 -17.84 7.93
N ILE A 68 -1.75 -17.05 9.01
CA ILE A 68 -2.15 -17.46 10.37
C ILE A 68 -3.64 -17.76 10.45
N LYS A 69 -4.46 -16.94 9.81
CA LYS A 69 -5.90 -17.02 9.96
C LYS A 69 -6.52 -18.20 9.22
N TYR A 70 -6.00 -18.53 8.04
CA TYR A 70 -6.68 -19.45 7.13
C TYR A 70 -5.91 -20.75 6.88
N GLU A 71 -4.59 -20.74 6.89
CA GLU A 71 -3.80 -21.97 6.71
C GLU A 71 -3.50 -22.67 8.03
N LYS A 72 -3.00 -21.95 9.05
CA LYS A 72 -2.69 -22.57 10.36
C LYS A 72 -3.92 -23.07 11.12
N LYS A 73 -5.10 -22.53 10.81
CA LYS A 73 -6.38 -22.92 11.44
C LYS A 73 -7.20 -23.88 10.58
N GLU A 74 -6.65 -24.34 9.45
CA GLU A 74 -7.29 -25.26 8.49
C GLU A 74 -8.74 -24.86 8.15
N VAL A 75 -8.96 -23.57 7.91
CA VAL A 75 -10.31 -23.06 7.63
C VAL A 75 -10.63 -23.33 6.15
N PRO A 76 -11.66 -24.12 5.82
CA PRO A 76 -12.07 -24.29 4.43
C PRO A 76 -12.60 -22.96 3.89
N LEU A 77 -12.03 -22.47 2.79
CA LEU A 77 -12.39 -21.21 2.17
C LEU A 77 -12.96 -21.38 0.77
N LYS A 78 -14.24 -21.03 0.63
CA LYS A 78 -14.83 -20.71 -0.67
C LYS A 78 -14.48 -19.28 -1.05
N PHE A 79 -13.97 -19.08 -2.26
CA PHE A 79 -13.56 -17.76 -2.77
C PHE A 79 -14.62 -16.66 -2.54
N ARG A 80 -15.89 -16.95 -2.89
CA ARG A 80 -17.00 -16.00 -2.74
C ARG A 80 -17.20 -15.55 -1.29
N GLU A 81 -17.14 -16.47 -0.33
CA GLU A 81 -17.34 -16.17 1.09
C GLU A 81 -16.15 -15.40 1.66
N PHE A 82 -14.94 -15.79 1.25
CA PHE A 82 -13.71 -15.06 1.56
C PHE A 82 -13.78 -13.61 1.06
N MET A 83 -14.04 -13.41 -0.23
CA MET A 83 -14.13 -12.07 -0.82
C MET A 83 -15.26 -11.25 -0.22
N LYS A 84 -16.47 -11.80 -0.06
CA LYS A 84 -17.60 -11.08 0.55
C LYS A 84 -17.26 -10.60 1.97
N ARG A 85 -16.64 -11.45 2.79
CA ARG A 85 -16.25 -11.11 4.16
C ARG A 85 -15.22 -9.99 4.19
N HIS A 86 -14.23 -10.03 3.31
CA HIS A 86 -13.16 -9.05 3.26
C HIS A 86 -13.63 -7.72 2.64
N ALA A 87 -14.38 -7.76 1.53
CA ALA A 87 -15.01 -6.61 0.91
C ALA A 87 -15.95 -5.87 1.89
N GLY A 88 -16.76 -6.60 2.67
CA GLY A 88 -17.64 -5.99 3.67
C GLY A 88 -16.88 -5.16 4.72
N LYS A 89 -15.71 -5.62 5.17
CA LYS A 89 -14.85 -4.84 6.07
C LYS A 89 -14.27 -3.61 5.40
N LEU A 90 -13.85 -3.76 4.13
CA LEU A 90 -13.32 -2.64 3.36
C LEU A 90 -14.40 -1.58 3.11
N TRP A 91 -15.64 -1.95 2.81
CA TRP A 91 -16.75 -1.00 2.69
C TRP A 91 -17.06 -0.28 4.01
N LEU A 92 -17.02 -0.99 5.14
CA LEU A 92 -17.21 -0.36 6.45
C LEU A 92 -16.16 0.73 6.73
N LEU A 93 -14.95 0.57 6.18
CA LEU A 93 -13.88 1.56 6.27
C LEU A 93 -13.97 2.62 5.17
N LEU A 94 -14.38 2.24 3.95
CA LEU A 94 -14.41 3.12 2.77
C LEU A 94 -15.60 4.08 2.81
N LEU A 95 -16.83 3.58 3.01
CA LEU A 95 -18.06 4.37 2.87
C LEU A 95 -18.14 5.57 3.83
N PRO A 96 -17.73 5.48 5.11
CA PRO A 96 -17.74 6.64 6.00
C PRO A 96 -16.80 7.76 5.57
N LEU A 97 -15.79 7.46 4.74
CA LEU A 97 -14.91 8.46 4.15
C LEU A 97 -15.44 8.93 2.78
N LEU A 98 -15.86 7.99 1.95
CA LEU A 98 -16.24 8.22 0.56
C LEU A 98 -17.54 9.02 0.43
N ILE A 99 -18.55 8.70 1.26
CA ILE A 99 -19.85 9.38 1.20
C ILE A 99 -19.71 10.87 1.56
N PRO A 100 -19.10 11.27 2.70
CA PRO A 100 -18.88 12.67 2.98
C PRO A 100 -18.01 13.38 1.94
N HIS A 101 -17.00 12.71 1.38
CA HIS A 101 -16.15 13.28 0.32
C HIS A 101 -16.98 13.70 -0.90
N PHE A 102 -17.78 12.79 -1.44
CA PHE A 102 -18.64 13.09 -2.60
C PHE A 102 -19.75 14.09 -2.26
N LEU A 103 -20.32 14.06 -1.06
CA LEU A 103 -21.31 15.05 -0.63
C LEU A 103 -20.71 16.46 -0.53
N ILE A 104 -19.56 16.61 0.12
CA ILE A 104 -18.91 17.91 0.29
C ILE A 104 -18.51 18.50 -1.05
N LEU A 105 -17.95 17.68 -1.95
CA LEU A 105 -17.55 18.14 -3.28
C LEU A 105 -18.74 18.42 -4.18
N GLY A 106 -19.82 17.62 -4.11
CA GLY A 106 -21.07 17.91 -4.80
C GLY A 106 -21.78 19.18 -4.33
N ILE A 107 -21.59 19.59 -3.06
CA ILE A 107 -22.09 20.89 -2.56
C ILE A 107 -21.25 22.04 -3.10
N LYS A 108 -19.93 21.87 -3.21
CA LYS A 108 -19.03 22.90 -3.76
C LYS A 108 -19.20 23.07 -5.26
N ASP A 109 -19.43 21.97 -5.96
CA ASP A 109 -19.60 21.92 -7.40
C ASP A 109 -20.72 20.93 -7.77
N PRO A 110 -21.89 21.43 -8.20
CA PRO A 110 -23.02 20.59 -8.57
C PRO A 110 -22.75 19.61 -9.72
N SER A 111 -21.78 19.86 -10.61
CA SER A 111 -21.44 18.92 -11.71
C SER A 111 -20.51 17.79 -11.27
N TYR A 112 -19.91 17.88 -10.07
CA TYR A 112 -18.92 16.94 -9.57
C TYR A 112 -19.36 15.47 -9.64
N PHE A 113 -20.62 15.18 -9.30
CA PHE A 113 -21.12 13.81 -9.36
C PHE A 113 -21.24 13.31 -10.80
N GLN A 114 -21.68 14.15 -11.73
CA GLN A 114 -21.83 13.76 -13.14
C GLN A 114 -20.48 13.53 -13.81
N GLU A 115 -19.45 14.24 -13.38
CA GLU A 115 -18.09 14.10 -13.90
C GLU A 115 -17.41 12.83 -13.35
N HIS A 116 -17.71 12.45 -12.11
CA HIS A 116 -16.98 11.41 -11.39
C HIS A 116 -17.79 10.18 -10.97
N TRP A 117 -19.00 9.97 -11.50
CA TRP A 117 -19.82 8.80 -11.15
C TRP A 117 -19.13 7.47 -11.48
N PHE A 118 -18.35 7.43 -12.57
CA PHE A 118 -17.62 6.24 -12.97
C PHE A 118 -16.48 5.92 -12.00
N ASP A 119 -15.77 6.95 -11.54
CA ASP A 119 -14.73 6.82 -10.51
C ASP A 119 -15.32 6.31 -9.20
N LEU A 120 -16.48 6.83 -8.80
CA LEU A 120 -17.22 6.34 -7.63
C LEU A 120 -17.56 4.85 -7.78
N ALA A 121 -18.00 4.42 -8.96
CA ALA A 121 -18.29 3.01 -9.24
C ALA A 121 -17.02 2.14 -9.14
N LEU A 122 -15.90 2.59 -9.70
CA LEU A 122 -14.63 1.90 -9.60
C LEU A 122 -14.10 1.83 -8.16
N MET A 123 -14.22 2.91 -7.38
CA MET A 123 -13.79 2.93 -5.98
C MET A 123 -14.64 2.00 -5.10
N THR A 124 -15.96 2.06 -5.23
CA THR A 124 -16.88 1.17 -4.51
C THR A 124 -16.73 -0.28 -4.94
N GLY A 125 -16.31 -0.53 -6.19
CA GLY A 125 -15.95 -1.85 -6.72
C GLY A 125 -14.53 -2.31 -6.40
N PHE A 126 -13.71 -1.50 -5.70
CA PHE A 126 -12.28 -1.77 -5.44
C PHE A 126 -11.44 -2.00 -6.72
N ALA A 127 -11.83 -1.33 -7.81
CA ALA A 127 -11.22 -1.40 -9.13
C ALA A 127 -10.56 -0.07 -9.55
N GLY A 128 -10.48 0.91 -8.65
CA GLY A 128 -9.94 2.25 -8.97
C GLY A 128 -8.53 2.25 -9.57
N ASN A 129 -7.68 1.30 -9.17
CA ASN A 129 -6.27 1.26 -9.63
C ASN A 129 -6.10 0.68 -11.03
N LEU A 130 -7.19 0.16 -11.63
CA LEU A 130 -7.22 -0.27 -13.03
C LEU A 130 -7.51 0.91 -13.96
N HIS A 131 -7.89 2.06 -13.40
CA HIS A 131 -8.04 3.27 -14.19
C HIS A 131 -6.65 3.70 -14.71
N PRO A 132 -6.50 3.95 -16.03
CA PRO A 132 -5.21 4.27 -16.64
C PRO A 132 -4.65 5.60 -16.15
N GLU A 133 -5.51 6.51 -15.67
CA GLU A 133 -5.09 7.73 -15.00
C GLU A 133 -5.12 7.53 -13.47
N PRO A 134 -3.95 7.40 -12.82
CA PRO A 134 -3.86 7.09 -11.39
C PRO A 134 -4.29 8.24 -10.47
N TYR A 135 -4.55 9.44 -11.02
CA TYR A 135 -4.61 10.70 -10.27
C TYR A 135 -5.98 11.38 -10.20
N ILE A 136 -7.07 10.72 -10.58
CA ILE A 136 -8.39 11.39 -10.60
C ILE A 136 -8.82 11.82 -9.18
N PHE A 137 -8.34 11.16 -8.12
CA PHE A 137 -8.69 11.51 -6.75
C PHE A 137 -7.49 11.47 -5.78
N HIS A 138 -7.07 12.65 -5.31
CA HIS A 138 -6.14 12.77 -4.19
C HIS A 138 -6.75 12.15 -2.91
N GLY A 139 -6.22 11.01 -2.45
CA GLY A 139 -6.67 10.39 -1.20
C GLY A 139 -6.22 8.94 -0.99
N PRO A 140 -6.66 8.31 0.11
CA PRO A 140 -6.30 6.93 0.47
C PRO A 140 -7.06 5.86 -0.33
N TRP A 141 -7.80 6.24 -1.37
CA TRP A 141 -8.76 5.39 -2.08
C TRP A 141 -8.10 4.23 -2.82
N TRP A 142 -6.93 4.49 -3.42
CA TRP A 142 -6.16 3.49 -4.15
C TRP A 142 -5.78 2.28 -3.27
N PHE A 143 -5.61 2.52 -1.97
CA PHE A 143 -5.20 1.50 -1.03
C PHE A 143 -6.25 0.39 -0.91
N PHE A 144 -7.54 0.72 -0.95
CA PHE A 144 -8.61 -0.28 -0.85
C PHE A 144 -8.61 -1.24 -2.04
N SER A 145 -8.43 -0.72 -3.25
CA SER A 145 -8.28 -1.51 -4.47
C SER A 145 -7.04 -2.43 -4.39
N LEU A 146 -5.91 -1.91 -3.91
CA LEU A 146 -4.70 -2.70 -3.69
C LEU A 146 -4.94 -3.88 -2.73
N ILE A 147 -5.61 -3.64 -1.61
CA ILE A 147 -5.88 -4.72 -0.64
C ILE A 147 -6.74 -5.83 -1.26
N VAL A 148 -7.72 -5.49 -2.10
CA VAL A 148 -8.51 -6.49 -2.84
C VAL A 148 -7.64 -7.28 -3.81
N GLN A 149 -6.74 -6.63 -4.55
CA GLN A 149 -5.80 -7.34 -5.42
C GLN A 149 -4.94 -8.32 -4.62
N LEU A 150 -4.43 -7.92 -3.45
CA LEU A 150 -3.63 -8.79 -2.57
C LEU A 150 -4.46 -9.96 -2.01
N TYR A 151 -5.74 -9.77 -1.72
CA TYR A 151 -6.63 -10.89 -1.35
C TYR A 151 -6.84 -11.89 -2.49
N ILE A 152 -6.92 -11.40 -3.72
CA ILE A 152 -6.96 -12.27 -4.91
C ILE A 152 -5.64 -13.01 -5.07
N ILE A 153 -4.49 -12.34 -4.92
CA ILE A 153 -3.16 -12.97 -4.96
C ILE A 153 -3.02 -14.01 -3.86
N TYR A 154 -3.45 -13.73 -2.63
CA TYR A 154 -3.45 -14.69 -1.53
C TYR A 154 -4.21 -15.97 -1.91
N TYR A 155 -5.47 -15.82 -2.33
CA TYR A 155 -6.30 -16.97 -2.66
C TYR A 155 -5.76 -17.75 -3.86
N ALA A 156 -5.23 -17.05 -4.86
CA ALA A 156 -4.75 -17.67 -6.09
C ALA A 156 -3.35 -18.27 -5.98
N PHE A 157 -2.42 -17.70 -5.22
CA PHE A 157 -1.00 -18.12 -5.23
C PHE A 157 -0.50 -18.67 -3.90
N VAL A 158 -1.23 -18.47 -2.79
CA VAL A 158 -0.77 -18.82 -1.45
C VAL A 158 -1.65 -19.89 -0.81
N TYR A 159 -2.97 -19.68 -0.78
CA TYR A 159 -3.90 -20.55 -0.07
C TYR A 159 -3.81 -22.02 -0.56
N HIS A 160 -3.43 -22.92 0.35
CA HIS A 160 -3.17 -24.35 0.09
C HIS A 160 -2.20 -24.62 -1.07
N ARG A 161 -1.24 -23.72 -1.32
CA ARG A 161 -0.18 -23.89 -2.30
C ARG A 161 1.18 -23.80 -1.63
N ASN A 162 2.21 -24.37 -2.27
CA ASN A 162 3.58 -24.11 -1.85
C ASN A 162 3.98 -22.68 -2.23
N ILE A 163 5.10 -22.18 -1.68
CA ILE A 163 5.54 -20.79 -1.89
C ILE A 163 5.99 -20.48 -3.34
N ARG A 164 6.24 -21.50 -4.17
CA ARG A 164 6.85 -21.35 -5.50
C ARG A 164 6.07 -20.44 -6.45
N PRO A 165 4.73 -20.56 -6.62
CA PRO A 165 3.97 -19.68 -7.50
C PRO A 165 4.03 -18.22 -7.05
N LEU A 166 4.05 -17.97 -5.73
CA LEU A 166 4.20 -16.64 -5.19
C LEU A 166 5.59 -16.07 -5.48
N VAL A 167 6.67 -16.85 -5.28
CA VAL A 167 8.04 -16.43 -5.61
C VAL A 167 8.18 -16.11 -7.10
N LEU A 168 7.64 -16.95 -7.98
CA LEU A 168 7.66 -16.70 -9.44
C LEU A 168 6.91 -15.42 -9.79
N LEU A 169 5.74 -15.19 -9.20
CA LEU A 169 4.98 -13.95 -9.39
C LEU A 169 5.78 -12.72 -8.90
N THR A 170 6.41 -12.81 -7.74
CA THR A 170 7.23 -11.74 -7.18
C THR A 170 8.42 -11.42 -8.08
N VAL A 171 9.15 -12.44 -8.54
CA VAL A 171 10.27 -12.26 -9.48
C VAL A 171 9.77 -11.62 -10.79
N ALA A 172 8.64 -12.08 -11.34
CA ALA A 172 8.07 -11.49 -12.54
C ALA A 172 7.71 -10.00 -12.34
N CYS A 173 7.10 -9.64 -11.22
CA CYS A 173 6.77 -8.24 -10.91
C CYS A 173 8.02 -7.36 -10.75
N ILE A 174 9.10 -7.89 -10.16
CA ILE A 174 10.38 -7.18 -10.05
C ILE A 174 10.97 -6.97 -11.45
N MET A 175 10.97 -7.99 -12.31
CA MET A 175 11.48 -7.88 -13.69
C MET A 175 10.69 -6.86 -14.52
N VAL A 176 9.37 -6.80 -14.36
CA VAL A 176 8.52 -5.80 -15.02
C VAL A 176 8.87 -4.38 -14.58
N GLN A 177 9.08 -4.17 -13.26
CA GLN A 177 9.51 -2.86 -12.74
C GLN A 177 10.92 -2.49 -13.20
N ALA A 178 11.87 -3.43 -13.16
CA ALA A 178 13.23 -3.22 -13.64
C ALA A 178 13.27 -2.88 -15.14
N THR A 179 12.41 -3.51 -15.94
CA THR A 179 12.25 -3.22 -17.37
C THR A 179 11.69 -1.81 -17.59
N ALA A 180 10.68 -1.41 -16.81
CA ALA A 180 10.11 -0.07 -16.89
C ALA A 180 11.14 1.03 -16.54
N ILE A 181 12.02 0.78 -15.57
CA ILE A 181 13.12 1.69 -15.20
C ILE A 181 14.22 1.68 -16.27
N GLY A 182 14.79 0.52 -16.57
CA GLY A 182 16.04 0.42 -17.33
C GLY A 182 15.88 0.53 -18.84
N ILE A 183 14.81 -0.06 -19.39
CA ILE A 183 14.60 -0.17 -20.84
C ILE A 183 13.61 0.88 -21.32
N ILE A 184 12.41 0.90 -20.74
CA ILE A 184 11.32 1.78 -21.20
C ILE A 184 11.56 3.22 -20.71
N ARG A 185 12.20 3.38 -19.54
CA ARG A 185 12.45 4.67 -18.88
C ARG A 185 11.18 5.50 -18.73
N ASN A 186 10.08 4.85 -18.38
CA ASN A 186 8.78 5.49 -18.23
C ASN A 186 8.37 5.52 -16.76
N THR A 187 8.35 6.73 -16.20
CA THR A 187 8.01 7.01 -14.80
C THR A 187 6.53 6.78 -14.50
N ASP A 188 5.65 7.01 -15.47
CA ASP A 188 4.20 6.86 -15.30
C ASP A 188 3.81 5.38 -15.14
N LEU A 189 4.53 4.48 -15.83
CA LEU A 189 4.37 3.03 -15.63
C LEU A 189 4.77 2.60 -14.23
N LEU A 190 5.84 3.18 -13.67
CA LEU A 190 6.27 2.86 -12.30
C LEU A 190 5.27 3.37 -11.27
N GLU A 191 4.72 4.56 -11.51
CA GLU A 191 3.63 5.10 -10.72
C GLU A 191 2.39 4.20 -10.76
N TYR A 192 2.00 3.74 -11.95
CA TYR A 192 0.90 2.80 -12.11
C TYR A 192 1.16 1.48 -11.36
N PHE A 193 2.37 0.92 -11.46
CA PHE A 193 2.74 -0.31 -10.76
C PHE A 193 2.75 -0.15 -9.24
N ARG A 194 3.17 1.02 -8.73
CA ARG A 194 3.23 1.32 -7.29
C ARG A 194 1.85 1.19 -6.62
N PHE A 195 0.80 1.63 -7.30
CA PHE A 195 -0.56 1.55 -6.78
C PHE A 195 -1.19 0.16 -6.96
N ASN A 196 -0.61 -0.71 -7.79
CA ASN A 196 -1.10 -2.06 -8.04
C ASN A 196 -0.29 -3.12 -7.28
N PHE A 197 -0.76 -4.37 -7.32
CA PHE A 197 -0.08 -5.47 -6.65
C PHE A 197 1.37 -5.64 -7.13
N ILE A 198 1.69 -5.23 -8.36
CA ILE A 198 3.04 -5.32 -8.95
C ILE A 198 4.07 -4.65 -8.04
N GLY A 199 3.80 -3.44 -7.55
CA GLY A 199 4.69 -2.73 -6.63
C GLY A 199 4.65 -3.22 -5.17
N SER A 200 3.64 -4.01 -4.80
CA SER A 200 3.39 -4.40 -3.41
C SER A 200 3.52 -5.91 -3.13
N VAL A 201 3.73 -6.74 -4.15
CA VAL A 201 3.75 -8.20 -3.99
C VAL A 201 4.97 -8.69 -3.20
N LEU A 202 6.10 -7.97 -3.24
CA LEU A 202 7.30 -8.35 -2.50
C LEU A 202 7.11 -8.30 -0.98
N PRO A 203 6.69 -7.18 -0.36
CA PRO A 203 6.43 -7.15 1.08
C PRO A 203 5.32 -8.13 1.47
N PHE A 204 4.32 -8.33 0.59
CA PHE A 204 3.28 -9.34 0.82
C PHE A 204 3.86 -10.76 0.89
N ALA A 205 4.70 -11.12 -0.08
CA ALA A 205 5.35 -12.43 -0.15
C ALA A 205 6.25 -12.68 1.07
N LEU A 206 7.04 -11.69 1.48
CA LEU A 206 7.86 -11.78 2.69
C LEU A 206 7.00 -12.03 3.94
N GLY A 207 5.85 -11.34 4.05
CA GLY A 207 4.91 -11.54 5.15
C GLY A 207 4.33 -12.95 5.21
N THR A 208 3.91 -13.48 4.06
CA THR A 208 3.39 -14.85 3.98
C THR A 208 4.46 -15.90 4.34
N HIS A 209 5.67 -15.77 3.78
CA HIS A 209 6.76 -16.71 4.02
C HIS A 209 7.25 -16.70 5.48
N SER A 210 7.35 -15.53 6.10
CA SER A 210 7.78 -15.35 7.50
C SER A 210 6.85 -16.04 8.51
N CYS A 211 5.63 -16.40 8.11
CA CYS A 211 4.68 -17.14 8.95
C CYS A 211 4.85 -18.66 8.82
N THR A 212 5.26 -19.15 7.65
CA THR A 212 5.44 -20.58 7.35
C THR A 212 6.72 -21.12 7.93
N GLU A 213 7.82 -20.37 7.79
CA GLU A 213 9.02 -20.56 8.57
C GLU A 213 8.70 -20.15 10.03
N THR A 214 9.10 -20.92 11.03
CA THR A 214 9.08 -20.48 12.44
C THR A 214 10.10 -19.37 12.68
N LEU A 215 9.97 -18.24 11.97
CA LEU A 215 10.89 -17.10 12.04
C LEU A 215 10.62 -16.22 13.27
N PHE A 216 9.43 -16.38 13.88
CA PHE A 216 9.02 -15.63 15.09
C PHE A 216 8.53 -16.55 16.23
N PRO A 217 9.36 -17.41 16.85
CA PRO A 217 9.07 -17.92 18.19
C PRO A 217 9.40 -16.88 19.26
N ASP A 218 10.44 -16.07 19.04
CA ASP A 218 10.97 -15.10 19.98
C ASP A 218 11.28 -13.80 19.23
N GLY A 219 10.86 -12.64 19.74
CA GLY A 219 10.95 -11.31 19.10
C GLY A 219 12.36 -10.76 18.81
N LYS A 220 13.31 -11.59 18.38
CA LYS A 220 14.72 -11.26 18.13
C LYS A 220 15.00 -10.85 16.67
N TYR A 221 14.10 -11.10 15.72
CA TYR A 221 14.35 -10.86 14.27
C TYR A 221 13.59 -9.69 13.65
N GLY A 222 12.95 -8.83 14.45
CA GLY A 222 12.29 -7.61 13.94
C GLY A 222 13.22 -6.70 13.13
N GLY A 223 14.53 -6.75 13.37
CA GLY A 223 15.54 -5.96 12.66
C GLY A 223 15.89 -6.46 11.25
N SER A 224 15.78 -7.76 10.96
CA SER A 224 16.17 -8.30 9.65
C SER A 224 15.14 -8.01 8.56
N CYS A 225 13.87 -7.85 8.93
CA CYS A 225 12.82 -7.39 8.01
C CYS A 225 13.07 -5.95 7.54
N LEU A 226 13.56 -5.08 8.43
CA LEU A 226 13.91 -3.69 8.11
C LEU A 226 15.09 -3.58 7.12
N TYR A 227 16.04 -4.52 7.14
CA TYR A 227 17.16 -4.53 6.19
C TYR A 227 16.71 -4.91 4.77
N SER A 228 15.75 -5.84 4.64
CA SER A 228 15.15 -6.16 3.34
C SER A 228 14.30 -5.02 2.78
N PHE A 229 13.76 -4.15 3.65
CA PHE A 229 13.10 -2.90 3.23
C PHE A 229 14.10 -1.85 2.71
N TYR A 230 15.33 -1.81 3.24
CA TYR A 230 16.37 -0.89 2.78
C TYR A 230 16.89 -1.20 1.37
N CYS A 231 17.01 -2.50 1.02
CA CYS A 231 17.37 -2.92 -0.34
C CYS A 231 16.25 -2.71 -1.38
N MET A 232 15.03 -2.36 -0.95
CA MET A 232 13.89 -2.08 -1.82
C MET A 232 13.81 -0.59 -2.22
N LEU A 233 14.76 0.23 -1.74
CA LEU A 233 14.80 1.71 -1.83
C LEU A 233 16.00 2.25 -2.64
N LEU A 234 16.67 1.39 -3.40
CA LEU A 234 17.54 1.79 -4.51
C LEU A 234 16.84 1.40 -5.82
#